data_AF-A0A536K230-F1
#
_entry.id   AF-A0A536K230-F1
#
_cell.length_a   1.000
_cell.length_b   1.000
_cell.length_c   1.000
_cell.angle_alpha   90.00
_cell.angle_beta   90.00
_cell.angle_gamma   90.00
#
_symmetry.space_group_name_H-M   'P 1'
#
loop_
_entity.id
_entity.type
_entity.pdbx_description
1 polymer ?
#
loop_
_entity_poly.entity_id
_entity_poly.type
_entity_poly.pdbx_seq_one_letter_code
_entity_poly.pdbx_strand_id
1 'polypeptide(L)'
;VKLLRAPHGFVYGYHPRLDAAGHVYGVRSQVWLDELTVVDRATRLLAEQLPAGSLLVVTGDHGMVDLRPDERLDLADHPELASGVRLLAGEARARYVSTVPGATADVRSTWRSVLGDRMWIWEREEAIATGIFGPRVTDRARERIGDVVAAAYGRVGIVQRDVDPAQARLNGHHGSLTVAEQLVPFLVYRS
;
A
#
# COMPACT_ATOMS: atom_id res chain seq x y z
N VAL A 1 15.96 13.27 -24.48
CA VAL A 1 15.80 13.87 -25.83
C VAL A 1 15.73 12.84 -26.97
N LYS A 2 16.63 11.83 -27.09
CA LYS A 2 16.55 10.85 -28.20
C LYS A 2 15.29 9.96 -28.20
N LEU A 3 14.82 9.52 -27.03
CA LEU A 3 13.64 8.64 -26.91
C LEU A 3 12.33 9.31 -27.35
N LEU A 4 12.21 10.63 -27.18
CA LEU A 4 10.99 11.39 -27.50
C LEU A 4 10.81 11.63 -29.01
N ARG A 5 11.81 11.33 -29.85
CA ARG A 5 11.75 11.56 -31.30
C ARG A 5 11.44 10.30 -32.11
N ALA A 6 11.17 9.18 -31.44
CA ALA A 6 10.74 7.95 -32.12
C ALA A 6 9.29 8.14 -32.62
N PRO A 7 8.98 7.86 -33.89
CA PRO A 7 7.66 8.15 -34.49
C PRO A 7 6.50 7.40 -33.83
N HIS A 8 6.77 6.31 -33.09
CA HIS A 8 5.79 5.52 -32.33
C HIS A 8 6.40 4.97 -31.02
N GLY A 9 6.90 5.86 -30.16
CA GLY A 9 7.53 5.47 -28.90
C GLY A 9 6.56 5.44 -27.71
N PHE A 10 6.56 4.35 -26.93
CA PHE A 10 6.04 4.33 -25.57
C PHE A 10 7.21 4.48 -24.60
N VAL A 11 7.16 5.49 -23.73
CA VAL A 11 8.19 5.77 -22.73
C VAL A 11 7.55 5.73 -21.36
N TYR A 12 8.07 4.89 -20.48
CA TYR A 12 7.65 4.78 -19.08
C TYR A 12 8.74 5.35 -18.17
N GLY A 13 8.35 6.19 -17.22
CA GLY A 13 9.22 6.78 -16.20
C GLY A 13 8.63 6.59 -14.81
N TYR A 14 9.48 6.36 -13.82
CA TYR A 14 9.09 6.15 -12.42
C TYR A 14 9.93 7.03 -11.50
N HIS A 15 9.29 7.65 -10.51
CA HIS A 15 9.94 8.54 -9.54
C HIS A 15 9.59 8.10 -8.10
N PRO A 16 10.51 7.43 -7.37
CA PRO A 16 10.21 6.82 -6.07
C PRO A 16 10.31 7.76 -4.87
N ARG A 17 10.88 8.97 -5.01
CA ARG A 17 11.31 9.74 -3.84
C ARG A 17 10.16 10.36 -3.06
N LEU A 18 9.04 10.67 -3.72
CA LEU A 18 7.85 11.18 -3.06
C LEU A 18 7.25 10.15 -2.09
N ASP A 19 7.20 8.88 -2.52
CA ASP A 19 6.77 7.75 -1.69
C ASP A 19 7.73 7.55 -0.50
N ALA A 20 9.04 7.48 -0.77
CA ALA A 20 10.06 7.35 0.27
C ALA A 20 9.99 8.48 1.32
N ALA A 21 9.76 9.73 0.88
CA ALA A 21 9.58 10.85 1.79
C ALA A 21 8.30 10.71 2.63
N GLY A 22 7.22 10.19 2.05
CA GLY A 22 5.95 9.95 2.74
C GLY A 22 6.12 8.88 3.82
N HIS A 23 6.79 7.78 3.51
CA HIS A 23 7.11 6.73 4.48
C HIS A 23 7.97 7.25 5.64
N VAL A 24 9.06 7.96 5.35
CA VAL A 24 10.03 8.36 6.39
C VAL A 24 9.53 9.55 7.21
N TYR A 25 8.97 10.57 6.58
CA TYR A 25 8.67 11.85 7.23
C TYR A 25 7.17 12.10 7.41
N GLY A 26 6.31 11.31 6.78
CA GLY A 26 4.86 11.47 6.78
C GLY A 26 4.36 12.37 5.65
N VAL A 27 3.13 12.10 5.21
CA VAL A 27 2.43 12.97 4.28
C VAL A 27 2.18 14.31 4.97
N ARG A 28 2.37 15.42 4.26
CA ARG A 28 2.36 16.81 4.81
C ARG A 28 3.64 17.27 5.52
N SER A 29 4.67 16.44 5.67
CA SER A 29 5.99 16.94 6.08
C SER A 29 6.57 17.89 5.03
N GLN A 30 7.42 18.84 5.44
CA GLN A 30 8.07 19.74 4.48
C GLN A 30 8.90 18.96 3.46
N VAL A 31 9.60 17.90 3.89
CA VAL A 31 10.38 17.03 3.01
C VAL A 31 9.50 16.39 1.93
N TRP A 32 8.29 15.93 2.29
CA TRP A 32 7.35 15.38 1.33
C TRP A 32 6.82 16.45 0.36
N LEU A 33 6.50 17.65 0.85
CA LEU A 33 6.04 18.77 0.01
C LEU A 33 7.13 19.26 -0.97
N ASP A 34 8.39 19.22 -0.55
CA ASP A 34 9.53 19.57 -1.40
C ASP A 34 9.70 18.55 -2.54
N GLU A 35 9.63 17.25 -2.25
CA GLU A 35 9.66 16.20 -3.28
C GLU A 35 8.44 16.29 -4.21
N LEU A 36 7.26 16.67 -3.70
CA LEU A 36 6.08 16.92 -4.54
C LEU A 36 6.33 18.08 -5.52
N THR A 37 6.97 19.14 -5.05
CA THR A 37 7.38 20.27 -5.90
C THR A 37 8.37 19.85 -6.98
N VAL A 38 9.29 18.91 -6.67
CA VAL A 38 10.21 18.34 -7.65
C VAL A 38 9.45 17.57 -8.73
N VAL A 39 8.49 16.72 -8.35
CA VAL A 39 7.63 15.96 -9.28
C VAL A 39 6.82 16.89 -10.19
N ASP A 40 6.21 17.93 -9.62
CA ASP A 40 5.45 18.94 -10.37
C ASP A 40 6.32 19.64 -11.43
N ARG A 41 7.49 20.14 -11.03
CA ARG A 41 8.43 20.80 -11.95
C ARG A 41 8.94 19.87 -13.05
N ALA A 42 9.29 18.62 -12.69
CA ALA A 42 9.75 17.64 -13.66
C ALA A 42 8.64 17.32 -14.70
N THR A 43 7.41 17.16 -14.24
CA THR A 43 6.24 16.92 -15.09
C THR A 43 5.98 18.09 -16.04
N ARG A 44 6.03 19.32 -15.52
CA ARG A 44 5.89 20.54 -16.33
C ARG A 44 6.96 20.64 -17.41
N LEU A 45 8.23 20.44 -17.04
CA LEU A 45 9.35 20.50 -17.99
C LEU A 45 9.24 19.43 -19.08
N LEU A 46 8.73 18.24 -18.73
CA LEU A 46 8.44 17.20 -19.71
C LEU A 46 7.34 17.68 -20.68
N ALA A 47 6.21 18.16 -20.16
CA ALA A 47 5.09 18.65 -20.97
C ALA A 47 5.50 19.75 -21.96
N GLU A 48 6.33 20.71 -21.52
CA GLU A 48 6.84 21.82 -22.34
C GLU A 48 7.81 21.38 -23.45
N GLN A 49 8.43 20.20 -23.33
CA GLN A 49 9.45 19.70 -24.27
C GLN A 49 8.94 18.59 -25.20
N LEU A 50 7.68 18.18 -25.06
CA LEU A 50 7.10 17.11 -25.89
C LEU A 50 6.90 17.59 -27.33
N PRO A 51 7.25 16.77 -28.35
CA PRO A 51 6.89 17.05 -29.73
C PRO A 51 5.37 17.16 -29.90
N ALA A 52 4.89 17.95 -30.87
CA ALA A 52 3.47 18.04 -31.20
C ALA A 52 2.86 16.66 -31.48
N GLY A 53 1.63 16.43 -31.03
CA GLY A 53 0.93 15.14 -31.17
C GLY A 53 1.35 14.09 -30.14
N SER A 54 2.07 14.47 -29.08
CA SER A 54 2.43 13.56 -27.99
C SER A 54 1.32 13.51 -26.93
N LEU A 55 1.25 12.39 -26.21
CA LEU A 55 0.40 12.21 -25.04
C LEU A 55 1.29 11.99 -23.81
N LEU A 56 1.08 12.78 -22.77
CA LEU A 56 1.65 12.56 -21.45
C LEU A 56 0.54 12.14 -20.48
N VAL A 57 0.77 11.04 -19.78
CA VAL A 57 -0.08 10.58 -18.67
C VAL A 57 0.78 10.54 -17.41
N VAL A 58 0.28 11.15 -16.34
CA VAL A 58 0.94 11.18 -15.02
C VAL A 58 0.00 10.57 -14.01
N THR A 59 0.47 9.54 -13.32
CA THR A 59 -0.32 8.80 -12.33
C THR A 59 0.55 8.31 -11.18
N GLY A 60 -0.09 7.90 -10.09
CA GLY A 60 0.50 7.07 -9.04
C GLY A 60 -0.06 5.64 -9.10
N ASP A 61 0.49 4.78 -8.26
CA ASP A 61 0.03 3.41 -7.99
C ASP A 61 -0.78 3.33 -6.68
N HIS A 62 -0.48 4.18 -5.70
CA HIS A 62 -1.26 4.33 -4.46
C HIS A 62 -1.12 5.74 -3.85
N GLY A 63 -1.99 6.02 -2.88
CA GLY A 63 -1.83 7.12 -1.92
C GLY A 63 -1.11 6.66 -0.64
N MET A 64 -1.26 7.41 0.44
CA MET A 64 -0.51 7.19 1.68
C MET A 64 -1.26 7.77 2.88
N VAL A 65 -1.16 7.10 4.04
CA VAL A 65 -1.73 7.56 5.31
C VAL A 65 -0.67 7.53 6.41
N ASP A 66 -0.62 8.56 7.25
CA ASP A 66 0.28 8.57 8.39
C ASP A 66 -0.32 7.83 9.57
N LEU A 67 0.49 7.02 10.24
CA LEU A 67 0.18 6.39 11.53
C LEU A 67 1.04 7.00 12.63
N ARG A 68 0.42 7.32 13.77
CA ARG A 68 1.12 7.69 15.01
C ARG A 68 1.76 6.45 15.64
N PRO A 69 2.74 6.60 16.56
CA PRO A 69 3.36 5.46 17.22
C PRO A 69 2.37 4.50 17.90
N ASP A 70 1.33 5.02 18.54
CA ASP A 70 0.25 4.24 19.19
C ASP A 70 -0.72 3.57 18.20
N GLU A 71 -0.68 3.97 16.92
CA GLU A 71 -1.48 3.39 15.84
C GLU A 71 -0.73 2.26 15.11
N ARG A 72 0.55 2.04 15.43
CA ARG A 72 1.38 0.95 14.88
C ARG A 72 1.53 -0.14 15.93
N LEU A 73 0.66 -1.12 15.88
CA LEU A 73 0.66 -2.24 16.82
C LEU A 73 1.73 -3.24 16.40
N ASP A 74 2.72 -3.48 17.24
CA ASP A 74 3.68 -4.55 16.98
C ASP A 74 3.09 -5.89 17.42
N LEU A 75 3.08 -6.87 16.52
CA LEU A 75 2.55 -8.20 16.83
C LEU A 75 3.21 -8.84 18.06
N ALA A 76 4.49 -8.54 18.33
CA ALA A 76 5.21 -9.08 19.49
C ALA A 76 4.65 -8.57 20.84
N ASP A 77 4.03 -7.39 20.86
CA ASP A 77 3.44 -6.79 22.07
C ASP A 77 1.99 -7.23 22.30
N HIS A 78 1.42 -8.00 21.37
CA HIS A 78 0.02 -8.46 21.39
C HIS A 78 -0.07 -9.99 21.31
N PRO A 79 0.22 -10.73 22.40
CA PRO A 79 0.18 -12.19 22.43
C PRO A 79 -1.16 -12.77 21.96
N GLU A 80 -2.27 -12.09 22.25
CA GLU A 80 -3.61 -12.46 21.79
C GLU A 80 -3.74 -12.43 20.26
N LEU A 81 -3.12 -11.45 19.58
CA LEU A 81 -3.12 -11.35 18.13
C LEU A 81 -2.09 -12.31 17.50
N ALA A 82 -1.00 -12.60 18.21
CA ALA A 82 0.08 -13.49 17.74
C ALA A 82 -0.27 -14.98 17.87
N SER A 83 -1.15 -15.35 18.81
CA SER A 83 -1.54 -16.74 19.05
C SER A 83 -2.14 -17.38 17.80
N GLY A 84 -1.58 -18.51 17.37
CA GLY A 84 -2.02 -19.22 16.16
C GLY A 84 -1.55 -18.63 14.83
N VAL A 85 -0.87 -17.47 14.83
CA VAL A 85 -0.24 -16.90 13.63
C VAL A 85 1.08 -17.61 13.35
N ARG A 86 1.22 -18.13 12.13
CA ARG A 86 2.45 -18.80 11.66
C ARG A 86 3.33 -17.87 10.83
N LEU A 87 2.73 -17.06 9.96
CA LEU A 87 3.43 -16.07 9.14
C LEU A 87 2.54 -14.85 8.97
N LEU A 88 3.12 -13.68 9.09
CA LEU A 88 2.48 -12.41 8.77
C LEU A 88 3.16 -11.83 7.53
N ALA A 89 2.41 -11.63 6.46
CA ALA A 89 2.89 -11.03 5.22
C ALA A 89 2.08 -9.78 4.85
N GLY A 90 2.49 -9.09 3.78
CA GLY A 90 1.85 -7.86 3.31
C GLY A 90 2.35 -6.60 3.99
N GLU A 91 1.63 -5.52 3.78
CA GLU A 91 1.92 -4.19 4.31
C GLU A 91 1.33 -4.02 5.72
N ALA A 92 1.82 -3.05 6.48
CA ALA A 92 1.30 -2.81 7.83
C ALA A 92 -0.22 -2.55 7.87
N ARG A 93 -0.74 -1.95 6.80
CA ARG A 93 -2.16 -1.63 6.60
C ARG A 93 -2.99 -2.79 6.06
N ALA A 94 -2.36 -3.79 5.45
CA ALA A 94 -3.01 -4.92 4.80
C ALA A 94 -2.20 -6.21 5.01
N ARG A 95 -2.62 -6.98 6.01
CA ARG A 95 -1.94 -8.20 6.47
C ARG A 95 -2.56 -9.46 5.87
N TYR A 96 -1.69 -10.29 5.30
CA TYR A 96 -1.98 -11.64 4.86
C TYR A 96 -1.44 -12.61 5.90
N VAL A 97 -2.33 -13.15 6.73
CA VAL A 97 -2.00 -13.94 7.90
C VAL A 97 -2.09 -15.42 7.53
N SER A 98 -0.97 -16.12 7.53
CA SER A 98 -0.99 -17.58 7.52
C SER A 98 -1.03 -18.11 8.95
N THR A 99 -1.87 -19.11 9.19
CA THR A 99 -2.12 -19.65 10.52
C THR A 99 -1.45 -21.00 10.71
N VAL A 100 -1.29 -21.40 11.97
CA VAL A 100 -0.99 -22.77 12.35
C VAL A 100 -2.19 -23.65 11.96
N PRO A 101 -2.00 -24.89 11.46
CA PRO A 101 -3.11 -25.77 11.10
C PRO A 101 -4.16 -25.89 12.21
N GLY A 102 -5.43 -25.62 11.89
CA GLY A 102 -6.55 -25.66 12.83
C GLY A 102 -6.83 -24.35 13.57
N ALA A 103 -5.96 -23.34 13.49
CA ALA A 103 -6.11 -22.09 14.25
C ALA A 103 -6.85 -20.96 13.51
N THR A 104 -7.21 -21.12 12.23
CA THR A 104 -7.79 -20.05 11.40
C THR A 104 -8.99 -19.36 12.03
N ALA A 105 -9.94 -20.13 12.55
CA ALA A 105 -11.16 -19.60 13.14
C ALA A 105 -10.88 -18.79 14.41
N ASP A 106 -9.98 -19.29 15.27
CA ASP A 106 -9.59 -18.62 16.51
C ASP A 106 -8.83 -17.32 16.23
N VAL A 107 -7.87 -17.35 15.29
CA VAL A 107 -7.14 -16.15 14.84
C VAL A 107 -8.11 -15.10 14.31
N ARG A 108 -9.01 -15.50 13.39
CA ARG A 108 -10.01 -14.59 12.82
C ARG A 108 -10.93 -14.00 13.89
N SER A 109 -11.41 -14.82 14.82
CA SER A 109 -12.29 -14.38 15.91
C SER A 109 -11.59 -13.35 16.81
N THR A 110 -10.38 -13.65 17.25
CA THR A 110 -9.58 -12.75 18.10
C THR A 110 -9.26 -11.45 17.38
N TRP A 111 -8.78 -11.51 16.13
CA TRP A 111 -8.50 -10.31 15.34
C TRP A 111 -9.75 -9.46 15.17
N ARG A 112 -10.92 -10.07 14.90
CA ARG A 112 -12.19 -9.33 14.80
C ARG A 112 -12.58 -8.67 16.12
N SER A 113 -12.39 -9.35 17.23
CA SER A 113 -12.70 -8.80 18.54
C SER A 113 -11.81 -7.60 18.90
N VAL A 114 -10.54 -7.61 18.51
CA VAL A 114 -9.56 -6.59 18.89
C VAL A 114 -9.45 -5.44 17.88
N LEU A 115 -9.62 -5.74 16.59
CA LEU A 115 -9.35 -4.82 15.47
C LEU A 115 -10.55 -4.61 14.55
N GLY A 116 -11.68 -5.27 14.80
CA GLY A 116 -12.86 -5.21 13.92
C GLY A 116 -13.49 -3.83 13.79
N ASP A 117 -13.17 -2.91 14.71
CA ASP A 117 -13.57 -1.50 14.70
C ASP A 117 -12.69 -0.61 13.79
N ARG A 118 -11.58 -1.15 13.28
CA ARG A 118 -10.60 -0.43 12.45
C ARG A 118 -10.09 -1.22 11.25
N MET A 119 -10.37 -2.52 11.17
CA MET A 119 -9.97 -3.40 10.07
C MET A 119 -11.12 -4.27 9.58
N TRP A 120 -11.20 -4.44 8.27
CA TRP A 120 -11.94 -5.55 7.70
C TRP A 120 -11.13 -6.82 7.85
N ILE A 121 -11.75 -7.86 8.41
CA ILE A 121 -11.08 -9.12 8.70
C ILE A 121 -11.89 -10.25 8.11
N TRP A 122 -11.26 -10.98 7.20
CA TRP A 122 -11.87 -11.99 6.35
C TRP A 122 -11.05 -13.26 6.38
N GLU A 123 -11.72 -14.41 6.28
CA GLU A 123 -11.02 -15.59 5.77
C GLU A 123 -10.68 -15.41 4.29
N ARG A 124 -9.69 -16.17 3.81
CA ARG A 124 -9.20 -16.11 2.42
C ARG A 124 -10.33 -16.04 1.39
N GLU A 125 -11.33 -16.92 1.49
CA GLU A 125 -12.43 -17.00 0.52
C GLU A 125 -13.33 -15.79 0.55
N GLU A 126 -13.58 -15.25 1.72
CA GLU A 126 -14.40 -14.05 1.89
C GLU A 126 -13.67 -12.84 1.30
N ALA A 127 -12.36 -12.73 1.54
CA ALA A 127 -11.54 -11.68 0.96
C ALA A 127 -11.54 -11.78 -0.58
N ILE A 128 -11.43 -12.99 -1.15
CA ILE A 128 -11.53 -13.20 -2.60
C ILE A 128 -12.92 -12.80 -3.12
N ALA A 129 -13.99 -13.19 -2.42
CA ALA A 129 -15.36 -12.89 -2.81
C ALA A 129 -15.70 -11.39 -2.81
N THR A 130 -14.97 -10.57 -2.05
CA THR A 130 -15.11 -9.10 -2.09
C THR A 130 -14.66 -8.49 -3.43
N GLY A 131 -13.84 -9.20 -4.20
CA GLY A 131 -13.29 -8.73 -5.48
C GLY A 131 -12.07 -7.82 -5.36
N ILE A 132 -11.52 -7.61 -4.15
CA ILE A 132 -10.38 -6.71 -3.92
C ILE A 132 -9.09 -7.15 -4.63
N PHE A 133 -8.97 -8.43 -5.00
CA PHE A 133 -7.85 -8.98 -5.76
C PHE A 133 -8.08 -8.99 -7.27
N GLY A 134 -9.17 -8.38 -7.74
CA GLY A 134 -9.60 -8.39 -9.13
C GLY A 134 -10.55 -9.56 -9.47
N PRO A 135 -11.03 -9.61 -10.72
CA PRO A 135 -12.12 -10.51 -11.13
C PRO A 135 -11.72 -11.99 -11.20
N ARG A 136 -10.43 -12.31 -11.16
CA ARG A 136 -9.91 -13.68 -11.23
C ARG A 136 -8.70 -13.81 -10.30
N VAL A 137 -8.75 -14.77 -9.40
CA VAL A 137 -7.63 -15.14 -8.53
C VAL A 137 -7.07 -16.47 -9.01
N THR A 138 -5.81 -16.49 -9.45
CA THR A 138 -5.13 -17.73 -9.86
C THR A 138 -4.74 -18.54 -8.62
N ASP A 139 -4.55 -19.86 -8.76
CA ASP A 139 -4.12 -20.72 -7.66
C ASP A 139 -2.81 -20.22 -7.01
N ARG A 140 -1.86 -19.75 -7.83
CA ARG A 140 -0.59 -19.16 -7.37
C ARG A 140 -0.77 -17.86 -6.58
N ALA A 141 -1.76 -17.04 -6.93
CA ALA A 141 -2.08 -15.83 -6.15
C ALA A 141 -2.78 -16.21 -4.85
N ARG A 142 -3.72 -17.15 -4.93
CA ARG A 142 -4.48 -17.69 -3.81
C ARG A 142 -3.59 -18.22 -2.68
N GLU A 143 -2.51 -18.92 -3.04
CA GLU A 143 -1.49 -19.40 -2.09
C GLU A 143 -0.81 -18.28 -1.28
N ARG A 144 -0.76 -17.04 -1.80
CA ARG A 144 -0.12 -15.89 -1.15
C ARG A 144 -1.04 -15.06 -0.27
N ILE A 145 -2.37 -15.25 -0.36
CA ILE A 145 -3.36 -14.45 0.37
C ILE A 145 -3.37 -14.77 1.88
N GLY A 146 -2.71 -15.84 2.34
CA GLY A 146 -2.82 -16.28 3.73
C GLY A 146 -4.21 -16.83 4.04
N ASP A 147 -4.43 -17.34 5.25
CA ASP A 147 -5.72 -17.93 5.66
C ASP A 147 -6.69 -16.85 6.15
N VAL A 148 -6.17 -15.76 6.71
CA VAL A 148 -6.91 -14.57 7.13
C VAL A 148 -6.31 -13.34 6.46
N VAL A 149 -7.16 -12.46 5.95
CA VAL A 149 -6.79 -11.15 5.40
C VAL A 149 -7.35 -10.07 6.32
N ALA A 150 -6.49 -9.13 6.73
CA ALA A 150 -6.88 -7.97 7.52
C ALA A 150 -6.47 -6.69 6.81
N ALA A 151 -7.45 -5.86 6.42
CA ALA A 151 -7.23 -4.60 5.72
C ALA A 151 -7.77 -3.44 6.56
N ALA A 152 -6.95 -2.45 6.86
CA ALA A 152 -7.29 -1.34 7.75
C ALA A 152 -8.16 -0.28 7.07
N TYR A 153 -9.27 0.09 7.70
CA TYR A 153 -10.07 1.26 7.31
C TYR A 153 -9.96 2.42 8.31
N GLY A 154 -9.70 2.11 9.59
CA GLY A 154 -9.34 3.09 10.61
C GLY A 154 -7.85 3.41 10.61
N ARG A 155 -7.38 4.23 11.55
CA ARG A 155 -5.94 4.57 11.71
C ARG A 155 -5.24 3.50 12.56
N VAL A 156 -4.81 2.43 11.92
CA VAL A 156 -4.07 1.32 12.55
C VAL A 156 -3.20 0.61 11.52
N GLY A 157 -2.05 0.08 11.95
CA GLY A 157 -1.25 -0.87 11.19
C GLY A 157 -0.64 -1.90 12.13
N ILE A 158 -0.52 -3.14 11.69
CA ILE A 158 0.21 -4.17 12.44
C ILE A 158 1.63 -4.19 11.90
N VAL A 159 2.67 -4.26 12.73
CA VAL A 159 4.09 -4.35 12.33
C VAL A 159 4.79 -5.50 13.06
N GLN A 160 6.00 -5.84 12.65
CA GLN A 160 6.86 -6.80 13.34
C GLN A 160 8.28 -6.24 13.41
N ARG A 161 8.62 -5.50 14.47
CA ARG A 161 9.94 -4.83 14.58
C ARG A 161 11.11 -5.81 14.50
N ASP A 162 10.93 -7.04 14.94
CA ASP A 162 11.98 -8.06 14.97
C ASP A 162 12.20 -8.74 13.60
N VAL A 163 11.22 -8.62 12.69
CA VAL A 163 11.26 -9.21 11.34
C VAL A 163 11.58 -8.13 10.29
N ASP A 164 10.89 -6.99 10.37
CA ASP A 164 11.12 -5.81 9.54
C ASP A 164 11.21 -4.54 10.41
N PRO A 165 12.41 -4.28 10.99
CA PRO A 165 12.63 -3.10 11.82
C PRO A 165 12.49 -1.80 11.02
N ALA A 166 12.67 -1.82 9.70
CA ALA A 166 12.56 -0.62 8.87
C ALA A 166 11.10 -0.20 8.76
N GLN A 167 10.21 -1.13 8.35
CA GLN A 167 8.78 -0.87 8.24
C GLN A 167 8.17 -0.43 9.58
N ALA A 168 8.59 -1.04 10.69
CA ALA A 168 8.09 -0.68 12.03
C ALA A 168 8.39 0.78 12.45
N ARG A 169 9.37 1.43 11.82
CA ARG A 169 9.75 2.83 12.09
C ARG A 169 9.11 3.84 11.13
N LEU A 170 8.43 3.39 10.08
CA LEU A 170 7.83 4.29 9.09
C LEU A 170 6.62 5.04 9.68
N ASN A 171 6.47 6.30 9.26
CA ASN A 171 5.36 7.16 9.63
C ASN A 171 4.21 7.01 8.64
N GLY A 172 4.48 7.13 7.34
CA GLY A 172 3.52 6.89 6.27
C GLY A 172 3.40 5.39 5.97
N HIS A 173 2.18 4.93 5.72
CA HIS A 173 1.87 3.58 5.27
C HIS A 173 0.77 3.59 4.20
N HIS A 174 0.69 2.55 3.40
CA HIS A 174 -0.37 2.34 2.40
C HIS A 174 -0.65 0.84 2.24
N GLY A 175 -1.49 0.49 1.28
CA GLY A 175 -1.77 -0.90 0.89
C GLY A 175 -3.15 -1.41 1.28
N SER A 176 -3.93 -0.63 2.03
CA SER A 176 -5.33 -0.95 2.32
C SER A 176 -6.31 -0.28 1.34
N LEU A 177 -7.61 -0.45 1.60
CA LEU A 177 -8.70 -0.14 0.69
C LEU A 177 -9.34 1.24 0.94
N THR A 178 -8.68 2.10 1.73
CA THR A 178 -9.23 3.43 2.00
C THR A 178 -9.10 4.33 0.78
N VAL A 179 -9.98 5.33 0.68
CA VAL A 179 -9.93 6.33 -0.40
C VAL A 179 -8.57 7.04 -0.45
N ALA A 180 -7.97 7.33 0.71
CA ALA A 180 -6.67 7.98 0.80
C ALA A 180 -5.51 7.10 0.32
N GLU A 181 -5.68 5.78 0.31
CA GLU A 181 -4.67 4.82 -0.14
C GLU A 181 -4.91 4.39 -1.61
N GLN A 182 -6.16 4.40 -2.10
CA GLN A 182 -6.49 3.93 -3.45
C GLN A 182 -6.60 5.03 -4.51
N LEU A 183 -7.04 6.25 -4.16
CA LEU A 183 -7.18 7.30 -5.15
C LEU A 183 -5.82 7.89 -5.51
N VAL A 184 -5.51 7.86 -6.80
CA VAL A 184 -4.29 8.40 -7.40
C VAL A 184 -4.64 9.42 -8.48
N PRO A 185 -3.77 10.41 -8.74
CA PRO A 185 -3.98 11.32 -9.85
C PRO A 185 -3.99 10.56 -11.18
N PHE A 186 -4.80 10.99 -12.13
CA PHE A 186 -4.72 10.57 -13.53
C PHE A 186 -4.77 11.82 -14.40
N LEU A 187 -3.59 12.42 -14.62
CA LEU A 187 -3.46 13.67 -15.36
C LEU A 187 -3.06 13.36 -16.80
N VAL A 188 -3.71 14.05 -17.75
CA VAL A 188 -3.49 13.85 -19.17
C VAL A 188 -3.17 15.18 -19.83
N TYR A 189 -2.08 15.22 -20.61
CA TYR A 189 -1.67 16.37 -21.41
C TYR A 189 -1.39 15.96 -22.87
N ARG A 190 -1.78 16.81 -23.81
CA ARG A 190 -1.53 16.64 -25.25
C ARG A 190 -0.83 17.89 -25.78
N SER A 191 0.27 17.70 -26.51
CA SER A 191 1.05 18.75 -27.18
C SER A 191 0.64 18.98 -28.63
#